data_AF-A0A7V6Y699-F1
#
_entry.id   AF-A0A7V6Y699-F1
#
_cell.length_a   1.000
_cell.length_b   1.000
_cell.length_c   1.000
_cell.angle_alpha   90.00
_cell.angle_beta   90.00
_cell.angle_gamma   90.00
#
_symmetry.space_group_name_H-M   'P 1'
#
loop_
_entity.id
_entity.type
_entity.pdbx_description
1 polymer ?
#
loop_
_entity_poly.entity_id
_entity_poly.type
_entity_poly.pdbx_seq_one_letter_code
_entity_poly.pdbx_strand_id
1 'polypeptide(L)'
;MKNKKLVIILCVMIFLALGLTIYTYINKKDMSYSKMSIEYTIKPENIKAKTIAVSIRLYKKEFNQEKLSLAKGLINVISPKCVDQSGNDIPFKDSEGVITIGPIPNNTEFVEYNYRTKLGEMSGNRVVGDLYEDLVVFSGENVLLLPFFENREDLYSINEYIDKITIQVDVDENWNAVMPYQNNVNKDKKVTINRPDWYVFYNLAKSCYAFGKFEPLAINTVDGSFNFLVDSSYKEKLTSENVKTMQNLYNYYTEKFGSGLRDYSIVLLRRNLTNDLLILGGVGGKSLGISFDIQSGDEWFTFSNTLYHAFFDSKIKAMNLHFPPNLWLYKGLASYYVDKSASQIPATVRSKYGIETNLNPENKYDIYLYFALKEPLLKVSPANEEYMLAAQSDFYYNYKVPFVIEAIENMAQKISGTSDNLLNVLMKYSNLDTINFAVIMTEILGEEEAKIRAYLSGEDIVPFLWDKIKEPKIEETILNLDMYERYLTLLFQTELGEFPYDPVILLEPKSLLEEIKNSKISFATQEIQEMVRNYSETIYLLLMQNALRAKICGQKDLSNAEIRYVLNNSENIEKWTDYVSKVGLYGSSEGSN
;
A
#
# COMPACT_ATOMS: atom_id res chain seq x y z
N MET A 1 28.65 -41.74 45.54
CA MET A 1 28.97 -40.33 45.91
C MET A 1 29.44 -39.44 44.75
N LYS A 2 29.98 -39.96 43.63
CA LYS A 2 30.46 -39.12 42.51
C LYS A 2 29.38 -38.40 41.68
N ASN A 3 28.19 -39.00 41.47
CA ASN A 3 27.14 -38.39 40.64
C ASN A 3 26.40 -37.20 41.28
N LYS A 4 26.27 -37.15 42.61
CA LYS A 4 25.59 -36.01 43.27
C LYS A 4 26.40 -34.70 43.17
N LYS A 5 27.74 -34.77 43.21
CA LYS A 5 28.60 -33.58 43.05
C LYS A 5 28.54 -33.04 41.61
N LEU A 6 28.47 -33.91 40.61
CA LEU A 6 28.39 -33.49 39.20
C LEU A 6 27.07 -32.77 38.90
N VAL A 7 25.95 -33.29 39.41
CA VAL A 7 24.61 -32.66 39.24
C VAL A 7 24.53 -31.30 39.93
N ILE A 8 25.09 -31.17 41.13
CA ILE A 8 25.13 -29.88 41.85
C ILE A 8 25.98 -28.86 41.08
N ILE A 9 27.14 -29.26 40.56
CA ILE A 9 27.99 -28.36 39.75
C ILE A 9 27.28 -27.93 38.47
N LEU A 10 26.57 -28.85 37.80
CA LEU A 10 25.81 -28.54 36.59
C LEU A 10 24.66 -27.56 36.87
N CYS A 11 23.90 -27.77 37.95
CA CYS A 11 22.84 -26.85 38.35
C CYS A 11 23.38 -25.47 38.71
N VAL A 12 24.51 -25.38 39.42
CA VAL A 12 25.14 -24.09 39.76
C VAL A 12 25.64 -23.37 38.50
N MET A 13 26.21 -24.09 37.52
CA MET A 13 26.60 -23.47 36.25
C MET A 13 25.41 -23.01 35.41
N ILE A 14 24.29 -23.74 35.42
CA ILE A 14 23.06 -23.31 34.74
C ILE A 14 22.47 -22.08 35.42
N PHE A 15 22.43 -22.04 36.75
CA PHE A 15 21.97 -20.85 37.50
C PHE A 15 22.91 -19.66 37.35
N LEU A 16 24.22 -19.87 37.25
CA LEU A 16 25.18 -18.81 36.94
C LEU A 16 25.03 -18.34 35.49
N ALA A 17 24.80 -19.23 34.53
CA ALA A 17 24.59 -18.87 33.13
C ALA A 17 23.26 -18.11 32.94
N LEU A 18 22.18 -18.54 33.60
CA LEU A 18 20.90 -17.82 33.67
C LEU A 18 21.04 -16.49 34.40
N GLY A 19 21.76 -16.48 35.53
CA GLY A 19 22.05 -15.25 36.26
C GLY A 19 22.87 -14.27 35.43
N LEU A 20 23.83 -14.75 34.63
CA LEU A 20 24.65 -13.93 33.74
C LEU A 20 23.85 -13.44 32.53
N THR A 21 22.96 -14.26 31.95
CA THR A 21 22.07 -13.84 30.85
C THR A 21 20.98 -12.88 31.32
N ILE A 22 20.40 -13.11 32.50
CA ILE A 22 19.47 -12.17 33.13
C ILE A 22 20.21 -10.88 33.51
N TYR A 23 21.43 -10.96 34.06
CA TYR A 23 22.24 -9.79 34.38
C TYR A 23 22.69 -9.02 33.14
N THR A 24 23.09 -9.68 32.04
CA THR A 24 23.41 -8.98 30.78
C THR A 24 22.17 -8.47 30.07
N TYR A 25 21.02 -9.13 30.19
CA TYR A 25 19.74 -8.65 29.66
C TYR A 25 19.20 -7.46 30.46
N ILE A 26 19.27 -7.51 31.79
CA ILE A 26 18.92 -6.40 32.69
C ILE A 26 19.91 -5.24 32.51
N ASN A 27 21.22 -5.48 32.45
CA ASN A 27 22.20 -4.41 32.22
C ASN A 27 22.22 -3.89 30.78
N LYS A 28 21.78 -4.66 29.77
CA LYS A 28 21.47 -4.10 28.44
C LYS A 28 20.28 -3.16 28.51
N LYS A 29 19.30 -3.45 29.38
CA LYS A 29 18.15 -2.56 29.65
C LYS A 29 18.48 -1.37 30.57
N ASP A 30 19.48 -1.50 31.45
CA ASP A 30 19.93 -0.46 32.40
C ASP A 30 21.11 0.39 31.89
N MET A 31 21.54 0.22 30.64
CA MET A 31 22.21 1.32 29.95
C MET A 31 21.16 2.40 29.73
N SER A 32 21.10 3.36 30.65
CA SER A 32 20.40 4.64 30.51
C SER A 32 20.89 5.34 29.23
N TYR A 33 20.34 4.94 28.07
CA TYR A 33 20.42 5.75 26.86
C TYR A 33 19.84 7.11 27.23
N SER A 34 20.65 8.16 27.19
CA SER A 34 20.14 9.51 27.36
C SER A 34 19.11 9.74 26.26
N LYS A 35 17.84 9.83 26.64
CA LYS A 35 16.76 10.00 25.67
C LYS A 35 16.95 11.28 24.88
N MET A 36 16.59 11.23 23.60
CA MET A 36 16.66 12.37 22.71
C MET A 36 15.33 13.13 22.67
N SER A 37 15.40 14.45 22.65
CA SER A 37 14.28 15.31 22.24
C SER A 37 14.55 15.88 20.86
N ILE A 38 13.51 15.98 20.04
CA ILE A 38 13.61 16.48 18.66
C ILE A 38 12.67 17.66 18.49
N GLU A 39 13.15 18.73 17.87
CA GLU A 39 12.34 19.88 17.50
C GLU A 39 12.47 20.17 16.01
N TYR A 40 11.34 20.12 15.30
CA TYR A 40 11.22 20.50 13.91
C TYR A 40 10.64 21.91 13.81
N THR A 41 11.29 22.79 13.04
CA THR A 41 10.72 24.07 12.62
C THR A 41 10.66 24.10 11.09
N ILE A 42 9.45 24.23 10.54
CA ILE A 42 9.21 24.29 9.10
C ILE A 42 8.72 25.68 8.74
N LYS A 43 9.25 26.26 7.66
CA LYS A 43 8.77 27.55 7.15
C LYS A 43 8.75 27.59 5.62
N PRO A 44 7.74 28.19 4.99
CA PRO A 44 7.81 28.56 3.58
C PRO A 44 9.04 29.45 3.32
N GLU A 45 9.80 29.17 2.28
CA GLU A 45 10.96 29.99 1.91
C GLU A 45 10.81 30.64 0.54
N ASN A 46 10.36 29.88 -0.47
CA ASN A 46 10.19 30.41 -1.81
C ASN A 46 8.97 29.79 -2.50
N ILE A 47 7.91 30.57 -2.61
CA ILE A 47 6.63 30.13 -3.19
C ILE A 47 6.77 29.79 -4.67
N LYS A 48 7.52 30.60 -5.44
CA LYS A 48 7.71 30.36 -6.88
C LYS A 48 8.47 29.05 -7.15
N ALA A 49 9.47 28.74 -6.33
CA ALA A 49 10.26 27.52 -6.42
C ALA A 49 9.63 26.33 -5.68
N LYS A 50 8.50 26.55 -4.98
CA LYS A 50 7.82 25.57 -4.13
C LYS A 50 8.72 24.99 -3.03
N THR A 51 9.60 25.83 -2.49
CA THR A 51 10.62 25.41 -1.52
C THR A 51 10.23 25.80 -0.10
N ILE A 52 10.35 24.84 0.81
CA ILE A 52 10.27 25.05 2.27
C ILE A 52 11.64 24.83 2.91
N ALA A 53 11.90 25.55 4.00
CA ALA A 53 13.06 25.35 4.84
C ALA A 53 12.66 24.56 6.10
N VAL A 54 13.49 23.60 6.48
CA VAL A 54 13.29 22.75 7.66
C VAL A 54 14.53 22.81 8.53
N SER A 55 14.31 23.02 9.83
CA SER A 55 15.34 22.96 10.86
C SER A 55 14.99 21.83 11.84
N ILE A 56 15.95 20.96 12.11
CA ILE A 56 15.82 19.85 13.07
C ILE A 56 16.84 20.08 14.18
N ARG A 57 16.37 20.34 15.40
CA ARG A 57 17.21 20.37 16.60
C ARG A 57 17.10 19.05 17.35
N LEU A 58 18.24 18.41 17.55
CA LEU A 58 18.38 17.17 18.30
C LEU A 58 19.02 17.51 19.64
N TYR A 59 18.32 17.24 20.74
CA TYR A 59 18.79 17.48 22.10
C TYR A 59 19.02 16.15 22.81
N LYS A 60 20.15 16.02 23.49
CA LYS A 60 20.48 14.83 24.29
C LYS A 60 21.33 15.27 25.48
N LYS A 61 21.17 14.61 26.62
CA LYS A 61 21.93 14.95 27.84
C LYS A 61 23.45 14.89 27.60
N GLU A 62 23.90 13.87 26.88
CA GLU A 62 25.29 13.67 26.45
C GLU A 62 25.28 12.89 25.14
N PHE A 63 26.00 13.39 24.12
CA PHE A 63 26.14 12.72 22.82
C PHE A 63 27.33 11.76 22.75
N ASN A 64 28.38 11.91 23.55
CA ASN A 64 29.47 10.93 23.68
C ASN A 64 30.09 10.41 22.36
N GLN A 65 30.38 11.29 21.38
CA GLN A 65 30.91 10.93 20.03
C GLN A 65 29.98 10.04 19.20
N GLU A 66 28.71 9.96 19.56
CA GLU A 66 27.70 9.17 18.85
C GLU A 66 27.45 9.72 17.44
N LYS A 67 26.91 8.84 16.60
CA LYS A 67 26.33 9.18 15.30
C LYS A 67 24.82 9.02 15.36
N LEU A 68 24.10 10.00 14.84
CA LEU A 68 22.65 9.98 14.77
C LEU A 68 22.22 9.78 13.33
N SER A 69 21.20 8.94 13.12
CA SER A 69 20.71 8.62 11.78
C SER A 69 19.29 9.15 11.61
N LEU A 70 19.04 9.85 10.51
CA LEU A 70 17.72 10.35 10.11
C LEU A 70 17.33 9.73 8.77
N ALA A 71 16.10 9.25 8.67
CA ALA A 71 15.55 8.65 7.46
C ALA A 71 15.23 9.76 6.46
N LYS A 72 15.87 9.69 5.28
CA LYS A 72 15.62 10.59 4.16
C LYS A 72 14.54 10.06 3.24
N GLY A 73 14.48 8.74 3.04
CA GLY A 73 13.54 8.15 2.09
C GLY A 73 13.68 8.78 0.71
N LEU A 74 12.58 9.34 0.18
CA LEU A 74 12.54 10.02 -1.11
C LEU A 74 12.72 11.55 -1.01
N ILE A 75 12.93 12.11 0.18
CA ILE A 75 13.05 13.55 0.39
C ILE A 75 14.30 14.06 -0.34
N ASN A 76 14.09 15.00 -1.26
CA ASN A 76 15.19 15.71 -1.89
C ASN A 76 15.72 16.81 -0.95
N VAL A 77 16.86 16.53 -0.31
CA VAL A 77 17.52 17.42 0.65
C VAL A 77 18.42 18.41 -0.08
N ILE A 78 18.07 19.70 -0.02
CA ILE A 78 18.74 20.79 -0.73
C ILE A 78 19.51 21.67 0.25
N SER A 79 20.77 21.96 -0.06
CA SER A 79 21.67 22.82 0.71
C SER A 79 21.71 22.51 2.22
N PRO A 80 21.98 21.25 2.62
CA PRO A 80 22.00 20.87 4.02
C PRO A 80 23.18 21.53 4.77
N LYS A 81 22.96 21.90 6.02
CA LYS A 81 23.98 22.39 6.95
C LYS A 81 23.72 21.83 8.35
N CYS A 82 24.78 21.38 9.03
CA CYS A 82 24.68 20.87 10.38
C CYS A 82 25.63 21.62 11.31
N VAL A 83 25.12 22.16 12.41
CA VAL A 83 25.91 22.94 13.38
C VAL A 83 25.59 22.56 14.82
N ASP A 84 26.52 22.86 15.74
CA ASP A 84 26.29 22.79 17.18
C ASP A 84 25.64 24.08 17.73
N GLN A 85 25.45 24.14 19.05
CA GLN A 85 24.87 25.31 19.73
C GLN A 85 25.68 26.60 19.58
N SER A 86 26.97 26.51 19.25
CA SER A 86 27.87 27.66 19.03
C SER A 86 27.97 28.04 17.55
N GLY A 87 27.32 27.30 16.65
CA GLY A 87 27.38 27.50 15.21
C GLY A 87 28.59 26.84 14.54
N ASN A 88 29.35 25.99 15.23
CA ASN A 88 30.45 25.23 14.63
C ASN A 88 29.87 24.10 13.79
N ASP A 89 30.49 23.82 12.64
CA ASP A 89 30.02 22.76 11.75
C ASP A 89 30.18 21.36 12.37
N ILE A 90 29.12 20.56 12.28
CA ILE A 90 29.11 19.14 12.65
C ILE A 90 29.15 18.31 11.36
N PRO A 91 30.06 17.33 11.23
CA PRO A 91 30.12 16.50 10.03
C PRO A 91 28.84 15.68 9.87
N PHE A 92 28.40 15.51 8.63
CA PHE A 92 27.31 14.61 8.27
C PHE A 92 27.56 13.95 6.92
N LYS A 93 26.89 12.82 6.69
CA LYS A 93 26.92 12.06 5.43
C LYS A 93 25.49 11.77 4.98
N ASP A 94 25.25 11.93 3.69
CA ASP A 94 24.02 11.51 3.00
C ASP A 94 24.35 10.29 2.16
N SER A 95 23.82 9.11 2.51
CA SER A 95 24.01 7.89 1.74
C SER A 95 22.83 6.94 1.91
N GLU A 96 22.43 6.31 0.81
CA GLU A 96 21.45 5.21 0.80
C GLU A 96 20.11 5.57 1.49
N GLY A 97 19.64 6.81 1.31
CA GLY A 97 18.37 7.25 1.90
C GLY A 97 18.43 7.52 3.40
N VAL A 98 19.63 7.66 3.98
CA VAL A 98 19.86 7.99 5.39
C VAL A 98 20.85 9.15 5.51
N ILE A 99 20.53 10.11 6.38
CA ILE A 99 21.45 11.17 6.82
C ILE A 99 22.09 10.72 8.13
N THR A 100 23.40 10.54 8.15
CA THR A 100 24.17 10.25 9.38
C THR A 100 24.88 11.51 9.84
N ILE A 101 24.57 11.99 11.05
CA ILE A 101 25.17 13.17 11.70
C ILE A 101 26.20 12.70 12.73
N GLY A 102 27.39 13.28 12.71
CA GLY A 102 28.43 13.02 13.70
C GLY A 102 29.74 12.50 13.09
N PRO A 103 30.77 12.27 13.93
CA PRO A 103 30.71 12.20 15.39
C PRO A 103 30.37 13.54 16.07
N ILE A 104 29.57 13.50 17.13
CA ILE A 104 29.10 14.69 17.87
C ILE A 104 29.94 14.89 19.15
N PRO A 105 30.53 16.08 19.37
CA PRO A 105 31.30 16.38 20.58
C PRO A 105 30.51 16.21 21.89
N ASN A 106 31.19 15.84 22.99
CA ASN A 106 30.53 15.59 24.27
C ASN A 106 29.91 16.84 24.91
N ASN A 107 30.48 18.02 24.64
CA ASN A 107 30.01 19.30 25.18
C ASN A 107 28.91 19.95 24.32
N THR A 108 28.29 19.18 23.42
CA THR A 108 27.22 19.66 22.56
C THR A 108 25.89 19.54 23.28
N GLU A 109 25.17 20.67 23.42
CA GLU A 109 23.83 20.69 24.05
C GLU A 109 22.75 20.26 23.05
N PHE A 110 22.88 20.73 21.81
CA PHE A 110 22.05 20.32 20.70
C PHE A 110 22.83 20.36 19.39
N VAL A 111 22.37 19.57 18.43
CA VAL A 111 22.79 19.66 17.04
C VAL A 111 21.62 20.15 16.22
N GLU A 112 21.86 21.14 15.36
CA GLU A 112 20.86 21.68 14.44
C GLU A 112 21.20 21.28 13.00
N TYR A 113 20.33 20.48 12.38
CA TYR A 113 20.41 20.11 10.97
C TYR A 113 19.36 20.90 10.18
N ASN A 114 19.84 21.78 9.29
CA ASN A 114 19.01 22.63 8.45
C ASN A 114 19.07 22.15 7.01
N TYR A 115 17.93 22.10 6.32
CA TYR A 115 17.86 21.80 4.89
C TYR A 115 16.65 22.47 4.25
N ARG A 116 16.60 22.39 2.92
CA ARG A 116 15.44 22.77 2.11
C ARG A 116 14.91 21.55 1.40
N THR A 117 13.62 21.56 1.09
CA THR A 117 13.02 20.58 0.21
C THR A 117 11.92 21.20 -0.63
N LYS A 118 11.56 20.54 -1.74
CA LYS A 118 10.55 21.01 -2.68
C LYS A 118 9.22 20.30 -2.44
N LEU A 119 8.15 21.05 -2.64
CA LEU A 119 6.78 20.53 -2.68
C LEU A 119 6.25 20.60 -4.12
N GLY A 120 5.18 19.87 -4.40
CA GLY A 120 4.54 19.88 -5.71
C GLY A 120 5.25 18.99 -6.75
N GLU A 121 6.10 18.06 -6.31
CA GLU A 121 6.69 17.06 -7.19
C GLU A 121 5.63 16.04 -7.63
N MET A 122 5.75 15.54 -8.86
CA MET A 122 4.80 14.57 -9.40
C MET A 122 5.00 13.19 -8.76
N SER A 123 3.89 12.58 -8.36
CA SER A 123 3.82 11.18 -7.93
C SER A 123 2.59 10.55 -8.58
N GLY A 124 2.83 9.70 -9.58
CA GLY A 124 1.76 9.15 -10.42
C GLY A 124 0.98 10.26 -11.14
N ASN A 125 -0.34 10.29 -10.93
CA ASN A 125 -1.26 11.29 -11.51
C ASN A 125 -1.51 12.50 -10.59
N ARG A 126 -0.77 12.62 -9.48
CA ARG A 126 -0.93 13.67 -8.47
C ARG A 126 0.38 14.44 -8.23
N VAL A 127 0.28 15.59 -7.58
CA VAL A 127 1.43 16.25 -6.97
C VAL A 127 1.43 16.02 -5.45
N VAL A 128 2.59 15.78 -4.87
CA VAL A 128 2.73 15.57 -3.42
C VAL A 128 3.04 16.88 -2.71
N GLY A 129 2.09 17.31 -1.87
CA GLY A 129 2.11 18.64 -1.28
C GLY A 129 2.09 19.79 -2.30
N ASP A 130 2.02 21.02 -1.81
CA ASP A 130 2.14 22.23 -2.61
C ASP A 130 2.36 23.47 -1.73
N LEU A 131 2.78 24.57 -2.35
CA LEU A 131 3.07 25.85 -1.69
C LEU A 131 2.58 27.05 -2.50
N TYR A 132 1.73 27.87 -1.90
CA TYR A 132 1.16 29.10 -2.46
C TYR A 132 1.23 30.25 -1.45
N GLU A 133 0.89 31.45 -1.90
CA GLU A 133 0.73 32.63 -1.03
C GLU A 133 -0.35 32.48 0.04
N ASP A 134 -1.27 31.52 -0.11
CA ASP A 134 -2.44 31.31 0.75
C ASP A 134 -2.65 29.86 1.19
N LEU A 135 -1.71 28.96 0.84
CA LEU A 135 -1.79 27.53 1.14
C LEU A 135 -0.40 26.92 1.27
N VAL A 136 -0.16 26.18 2.34
CA VAL A 136 0.97 25.26 2.50
C VAL A 136 0.39 23.89 2.80
N VAL A 137 0.74 22.87 2.02
CA VAL A 137 0.28 21.50 2.28
C VAL A 137 1.37 20.49 1.97
N PHE A 138 1.55 19.51 2.84
CA PHE A 138 2.51 18.42 2.67
C PHE A 138 2.19 17.24 3.58
N SER A 139 2.68 16.05 3.23
CA SER A 139 2.75 14.93 4.17
C SER A 139 4.11 14.91 4.86
N GLY A 140 4.15 14.41 6.09
CA GLY A 140 5.39 14.39 6.86
C GLY A 140 6.51 13.59 6.19
N GLU A 141 6.22 12.52 5.46
CA GLU A 141 7.19 11.69 4.75
C GLU A 141 7.91 12.43 3.61
N ASN A 142 7.35 13.55 3.15
CA ASN A 142 7.93 14.40 2.12
C ASN A 142 8.74 15.57 2.71
N VAL A 143 8.67 15.79 4.03
CA VAL A 143 9.21 16.99 4.67
C VAL A 143 10.06 16.69 5.91
N LEU A 144 9.71 15.72 6.74
CA LEU A 144 10.32 15.45 8.03
C LEU A 144 11.33 14.30 7.93
N LEU A 145 12.60 14.59 8.16
CA LEU A 145 13.60 13.54 8.38
C LEU A 145 13.43 12.99 9.80
N LEU A 146 12.71 11.87 9.93
CA LEU A 146 12.48 11.19 11.22
C LEU A 146 13.70 10.33 11.62
N PRO A 147 13.94 10.07 12.91
CA PRO A 147 14.97 9.10 13.33
C PRO A 147 14.90 7.77 12.57
N PHE A 148 16.06 7.32 12.09
CA PHE A 148 16.21 6.05 11.38
C PHE A 148 16.61 4.94 12.34
N PHE A 149 15.98 3.78 12.17
CA PHE A 149 16.27 2.56 12.92
C PHE A 149 16.64 1.47 11.93
N GLU A 150 17.82 0.86 12.10
CA GLU A 150 18.32 -0.17 11.19
C GLU A 150 17.46 -1.43 11.23
N ASN A 151 17.02 -1.84 12.42
CA ASN A 151 16.17 -3.01 12.58
C ASN A 151 14.72 -2.59 12.84
N ARG A 152 13.77 -3.28 12.20
CA ARG A 152 12.33 -3.06 12.45
C ARG A 152 11.95 -3.33 13.90
N GLU A 153 12.65 -4.22 14.59
CA GLU A 153 12.40 -4.51 16.02
C GLU A 153 12.68 -3.30 16.92
N ASP A 154 13.60 -2.42 16.54
CA ASP A 154 13.92 -1.21 17.30
C ASP A 154 12.76 -0.21 17.30
N LEU A 155 11.87 -0.28 16.29
CA LEU A 155 10.66 0.56 16.23
C LEU A 155 9.71 0.32 17.41
N TYR A 156 9.67 -0.89 17.98
CA TYR A 156 8.85 -1.17 19.18
C TYR A 156 9.39 -0.47 20.43
N SER A 157 10.65 -0.05 20.42
CA SER A 157 11.33 0.55 21.57
C SER A 157 11.64 2.04 21.35
N ILE A 158 11.00 2.71 20.38
CA ILE A 158 11.20 4.15 20.10
C ILE A 158 11.05 5.01 21.35
N ASN A 159 10.06 4.70 22.20
CA ASN A 159 9.78 5.45 23.42
C ASN A 159 10.89 5.32 24.50
N GLU A 160 11.82 4.38 24.32
CA GLU A 160 13.04 4.23 25.12
C GLU A 160 14.15 5.18 24.63
N TYR A 161 14.17 5.50 23.33
CA TYR A 161 15.18 6.37 22.70
C TYR A 161 14.76 7.83 22.57
N ILE A 162 13.48 8.09 22.31
CA ILE A 162 12.92 9.43 22.06
C ILE A 162 11.99 9.83 23.21
N ASP A 163 12.33 10.91 23.90
CA ASP A 163 11.52 11.43 25.00
C ASP A 163 10.42 12.37 24.50
N LYS A 164 10.71 13.15 23.46
CA LYS A 164 9.81 14.21 23.01
C LYS A 164 10.06 14.59 21.56
N ILE A 165 8.98 14.83 20.81
CA ILE A 165 9.01 15.44 19.49
C ILE A 165 8.14 16.70 19.52
N THR A 166 8.70 17.81 19.08
CA THR A 166 7.96 19.05 18.84
C THR A 166 8.02 19.37 17.37
N ILE A 167 6.90 19.72 16.76
CA ILE A 167 6.82 20.19 15.37
C ILE A 167 6.14 21.55 15.39
N GLN A 168 6.79 22.55 14.82
CA GLN A 168 6.27 23.90 14.64
C GLN A 168 6.33 24.29 13.16
N VAL A 169 5.28 24.94 12.67
CA VAL A 169 5.22 25.45 11.29
C VAL A 169 4.97 26.95 11.31
N ASP A 170 5.94 27.71 10.82
CA ASP A 170 5.91 29.17 10.80
C ASP A 170 5.22 29.65 9.53
N VAL A 171 3.90 29.84 9.64
CA VAL A 171 3.01 30.39 8.59
C VAL A 171 2.18 31.54 9.16
N ASP A 172 1.48 32.29 8.30
CA ASP A 172 0.62 33.42 8.69
C ASP A 172 -0.29 33.06 9.88
N GLU A 173 -0.27 33.86 10.93
CA GLU A 173 -1.04 33.66 12.17
C GLU A 173 -2.55 33.53 11.94
N ASN A 174 -3.09 34.13 10.89
CA ASN A 174 -4.51 34.10 10.55
C ASN A 174 -4.94 32.83 9.82
N TRP A 175 -4.01 31.97 9.41
CA TRP A 175 -4.35 30.71 8.73
C TRP A 175 -4.82 29.65 9.71
N ASN A 176 -5.79 28.87 9.26
CA ASN A 176 -6.15 27.60 9.88
C ASN A 176 -4.96 26.64 9.79
N ALA A 177 -4.85 25.76 10.79
CA ALA A 177 -3.82 24.73 10.88
C ALA A 177 -4.47 23.35 11.00
N VAL A 178 -3.98 22.44 10.17
CA VAL A 178 -4.23 21.00 10.26
C VAL A 178 -2.89 20.33 10.46
N MET A 179 -2.71 19.79 11.66
CA MET A 179 -1.51 19.03 12.04
C MET A 179 -1.94 17.75 12.78
N PRO A 180 -1.23 16.63 12.59
CA PRO A 180 -1.50 15.43 13.37
C PRO A 180 -1.27 15.70 14.87
N TYR A 181 -2.09 15.10 15.72
CA TYR A 181 -2.03 15.23 17.19
C TYR A 181 -2.29 16.62 17.77
N GLN A 182 -2.88 17.55 17.00
CA GLN A 182 -3.32 18.84 17.54
C GLN A 182 -4.50 18.67 18.52
N ASN A 183 -4.45 19.37 19.65
CA ASN A 183 -5.56 19.38 20.61
C ASN A 183 -6.71 20.31 20.19
N ASN A 184 -6.38 21.43 19.53
CA ASN A 184 -7.34 22.39 19.01
C ASN A 184 -7.13 22.57 17.51
N VAL A 185 -7.99 21.92 16.73
CA VAL A 185 -8.04 22.11 15.28
C VAL A 185 -8.15 23.61 14.96
N ASN A 186 -7.35 24.09 14.00
CA ASN A 186 -7.37 25.43 13.44
C ASN A 186 -6.67 26.57 14.19
N LYS A 187 -5.91 26.33 15.25
CA LYS A 187 -5.21 27.43 15.97
C LYS A 187 -3.73 27.19 16.24
N ASP A 188 -3.39 26.00 16.74
CA ASP A 188 -2.03 25.73 17.17
C ASP A 188 -1.18 25.27 15.98
N LYS A 189 -0.16 26.06 15.64
CA LYS A 189 0.85 25.73 14.61
C LYS A 189 2.05 25.01 15.19
N LYS A 190 1.82 24.39 16.35
CA LYS A 190 2.83 23.69 17.14
C LYS A 190 2.17 22.50 17.83
N VAL A 191 2.79 21.35 17.71
CA VAL A 191 2.42 20.14 18.44
C VAL A 191 3.63 19.61 19.19
N THR A 192 3.42 19.14 20.41
CA THR A 192 4.45 18.47 21.23
C THR A 192 3.91 17.12 21.67
N ILE A 193 4.66 16.08 21.35
CA ILE A 193 4.31 14.68 21.62
C ILE A 193 5.38 14.12 22.55
N ASN A 194 4.97 13.63 23.71
CA ASN A 194 5.86 13.03 24.68
C ASN A 194 5.88 11.51 24.49
N ARG A 195 7.06 10.92 24.60
CA ARG A 195 7.33 9.48 24.53
C ARG A 195 6.64 8.82 23.32
N PRO A 196 6.94 9.28 22.08
CA PRO A 196 6.32 8.74 20.89
C PRO A 196 6.60 7.24 20.75
N ASP A 197 5.60 6.50 20.29
CA ASP A 197 5.73 5.09 19.87
C ASP A 197 5.86 5.01 18.33
N TRP A 198 5.95 3.78 17.81
CA TRP A 198 6.03 3.53 16.37
C TRP A 198 4.84 4.13 15.61
N TYR A 199 3.65 4.03 16.20
CA TYR A 199 2.41 4.48 15.59
C TYR A 199 2.36 6.02 15.52
N VAL A 200 2.93 6.72 16.51
CA VAL A 200 3.18 8.16 16.43
C VAL A 200 4.08 8.48 15.24
N PHE A 201 5.21 7.80 15.09
CA PHE A 201 6.14 8.02 13.97
C PHE A 201 5.47 7.80 12.61
N TYR A 202 4.75 6.68 12.46
CA TYR A 202 3.99 6.38 11.25
C TYR A 202 3.02 7.51 10.90
N ASN A 203 2.26 7.99 11.89
CA ASN A 203 1.29 9.07 11.66
C ASN A 203 1.94 10.43 11.43
N LEU A 204 3.06 10.73 12.08
CA LEU A 204 3.82 11.96 11.81
C LEU A 204 4.32 11.98 10.36
N ALA A 205 4.70 10.82 9.81
CA ALA A 205 5.11 10.68 8.41
C ALA A 205 3.92 10.72 7.44
N LYS A 206 2.88 9.92 7.67
CA LYS A 206 1.83 9.68 6.67
C LYS A 206 0.71 10.73 6.66
N SER A 207 0.44 11.35 7.80
CA SER A 207 -0.68 12.29 7.94
C SER A 207 -0.42 13.62 7.22
N CYS A 208 -1.51 14.33 6.93
CA CYS A 208 -1.50 15.62 6.28
C CYS A 208 -1.16 16.78 7.23
N TYR A 209 -0.29 17.67 6.75
CA TYR A 209 -0.05 18.99 7.32
C TYR A 209 -0.59 20.01 6.32
N ALA A 210 -1.61 20.78 6.70
CA ALA A 210 -2.21 21.78 5.82
C ALA A 210 -2.46 23.10 6.55
N PHE A 211 -2.10 24.20 5.92
CA PHE A 211 -2.24 25.54 6.46
C PHE A 211 -2.77 26.47 5.38
N GLY A 212 -3.81 27.23 5.70
CA GLY A 212 -4.43 28.13 4.74
C GLY A 212 -5.75 28.67 5.25
N LYS A 213 -6.55 29.25 4.35
CA LYS A 213 -7.92 29.68 4.65
C LYS A 213 -8.90 28.56 4.28
N PHE A 214 -9.37 27.85 5.29
CA PHE A 214 -10.31 26.75 5.14
C PHE A 214 -11.68 27.09 5.71
N GLU A 215 -12.72 26.69 4.99
CA GLU A 215 -14.10 26.83 5.45
C GLU A 215 -14.67 25.48 5.88
N PRO A 216 -15.42 25.42 6.99
CA PRO A 216 -16.05 24.18 7.41
C PRO A 216 -17.20 23.79 6.46
N LEU A 217 -17.22 22.52 6.08
CA LEU A 217 -18.30 21.84 5.40
C LEU A 217 -18.82 20.74 6.32
N ALA A 218 -19.98 20.98 6.93
CA ALA A 218 -20.62 19.98 7.78
C ALA A 218 -21.15 18.82 6.94
N ILE A 219 -20.80 17.60 7.32
CA ILE A 219 -21.41 16.36 6.84
C ILE A 219 -22.15 15.70 7.99
N ASN A 220 -23.37 15.20 7.71
CA ASN A 220 -24.16 14.50 8.71
C ASN A 220 -23.69 13.04 8.79
N THR A 221 -23.16 12.63 9.93
CA THR A 221 -22.68 11.26 10.12
C THR A 221 -23.75 10.43 10.82
N VAL A 222 -23.71 9.10 10.67
CA VAL A 222 -24.62 8.20 11.41
C VAL A 222 -24.46 8.33 12.93
N ASP A 223 -23.31 8.83 13.40
CA ASP A 223 -22.98 9.04 14.81
C ASP A 223 -22.91 10.53 15.23
N GLY A 224 -23.38 11.46 14.38
CA GLY A 224 -23.44 12.89 14.69
C GLY A 224 -23.17 13.80 13.49
N SER A 225 -22.20 14.69 13.62
CA SER A 225 -21.73 15.53 12.53
C SER A 225 -20.21 15.59 12.53
N PHE A 226 -19.64 15.67 11.33
CA PHE A 226 -18.21 15.81 11.12
C PHE A 226 -17.98 16.99 10.17
N ASN A 227 -16.94 17.79 10.42
CA ASN A 227 -16.65 18.94 9.58
C ASN A 227 -15.45 18.63 8.69
N PHE A 228 -15.68 18.61 7.38
CA PHE A 228 -14.59 18.71 6.42
C PHE A 228 -14.12 20.16 6.39
N LEU A 229 -12.83 20.36 6.17
CA LEU A 229 -12.25 21.66 5.90
C LEU A 229 -12.07 21.77 4.40
N VAL A 230 -12.59 22.83 3.80
CA VAL A 230 -12.56 23.00 2.34
C VAL A 230 -11.74 24.23 2.02
N ASP A 231 -10.77 24.05 1.12
CA ASP A 231 -10.09 25.19 0.52
C ASP A 231 -11.11 26.13 -0.13
N SER A 232 -11.04 27.42 0.21
CA SER A 232 -12.02 28.40 -0.26
C SER A 232 -12.14 28.45 -1.79
N SER A 233 -11.06 28.17 -2.52
CA SER A 233 -11.06 28.12 -3.99
C SER A 233 -11.75 26.87 -4.58
N TYR A 234 -12.05 25.86 -3.75
CA TYR A 234 -12.70 24.62 -4.16
C TYR A 234 -14.19 24.58 -3.82
N LYS A 235 -14.65 25.39 -2.86
CA LYS A 235 -16.01 25.32 -2.31
C LYS A 235 -17.12 25.46 -3.36
N GLU A 236 -16.96 26.38 -4.31
CA GLU A 236 -17.99 26.61 -5.35
C GLU A 236 -18.17 25.42 -6.31
N LYS A 237 -17.22 24.46 -6.32
CA LYS A 237 -17.31 23.24 -7.14
C LYS A 237 -18.14 22.13 -6.48
N LEU A 238 -18.50 22.28 -5.20
CA LEU A 238 -19.26 21.29 -4.45
C LEU A 238 -20.77 21.48 -4.66
N THR A 239 -21.43 20.45 -5.21
CA THR A 239 -22.91 20.40 -5.26
C THR A 239 -23.46 19.63 -4.07
N SER A 240 -24.73 19.83 -3.73
CA SER A 240 -25.40 19.07 -2.66
C SER A 240 -25.39 17.56 -2.90
N GLU A 241 -25.47 17.12 -4.16
CA GLU A 241 -25.40 15.69 -4.54
C GLU A 241 -24.00 15.11 -4.26
N ASN A 242 -22.95 15.88 -4.58
CA ASN A 242 -21.57 15.49 -4.33
C ASN A 242 -21.28 15.40 -2.83
N VAL A 243 -21.75 16.38 -2.05
CA VAL A 243 -21.60 16.38 -0.59
C VAL A 243 -22.31 15.19 0.04
N LYS A 244 -23.54 14.89 -0.42
CA LYS A 244 -24.28 13.71 0.04
C LYS A 244 -23.56 12.41 -0.32
N THR A 245 -22.91 12.34 -1.47
CA THR A 245 -22.12 11.16 -1.89
C THR A 245 -20.90 10.97 -0.99
N MET A 246 -20.15 12.05 -0.70
CA MET A 246 -19.05 12.01 0.26
C MET A 246 -19.52 11.56 1.65
N GLN A 247 -20.67 12.06 2.09
CA GLN A 247 -21.31 11.65 3.34
C GLN A 247 -21.64 10.14 3.36
N ASN A 248 -22.21 9.59 2.28
CA ASN A 248 -22.51 8.17 2.18
C ASN A 248 -21.25 7.31 2.31
N LEU A 249 -20.16 7.68 1.62
CA LEU A 249 -18.89 6.97 1.71
C LEU A 249 -18.29 7.05 3.12
N TYR A 250 -18.34 8.22 3.76
CA TYR A 250 -17.89 8.37 5.15
C TYR A 250 -18.71 7.49 6.11
N ASN A 251 -20.04 7.48 5.96
CA ASN A 251 -20.93 6.68 6.79
C ASN A 251 -20.73 5.18 6.61
N TYR A 252 -20.46 4.74 5.38
CA TYR A 252 -20.09 3.35 5.12
C TYR A 252 -18.88 2.91 5.96
N TYR A 253 -17.79 3.69 5.99
CA TYR A 253 -16.64 3.35 6.82
C TYR A 253 -16.91 3.53 8.32
N THR A 254 -17.76 4.50 8.69
CA THR A 254 -18.21 4.65 10.08
C THR A 254 -18.91 3.37 10.58
N GLU A 255 -19.79 2.80 9.77
CA GLU A 255 -20.48 1.54 10.07
C GLU A 255 -19.49 0.37 10.14
N LYS A 256 -18.61 0.22 9.14
CA LYS A 256 -17.63 -0.89 9.09
C LYS A 256 -16.64 -0.89 10.25
N PHE A 257 -16.18 0.28 10.65
CA PHE A 257 -15.24 0.41 11.76
C PHE A 257 -15.93 0.68 13.11
N GLY A 258 -17.26 0.71 13.17
CA GLY A 258 -18.08 0.87 14.37
C GLY A 258 -18.17 2.29 14.96
N SER A 259 -17.44 3.27 14.43
CA SER A 259 -17.52 4.69 14.85
C SER A 259 -16.88 5.61 13.82
N GLY A 260 -17.24 6.89 13.83
CA GLY A 260 -16.61 7.93 13.02
C GLY A 260 -15.17 8.23 13.48
N LEU A 261 -14.51 9.08 12.71
CA LEU A 261 -13.18 9.60 13.04
C LEU A 261 -13.30 10.64 14.16
N ARG A 262 -12.49 10.48 15.21
CA ARG A 262 -12.41 11.40 16.36
C ARG A 262 -11.07 12.11 16.36
N ASP A 263 -11.07 13.38 16.77
CA ASP A 263 -9.87 14.23 16.82
C ASP A 263 -9.07 14.20 15.50
N TYR A 264 -9.80 14.20 14.38
CA TYR A 264 -9.28 13.99 13.05
C TYR A 264 -9.72 15.12 12.13
N SER A 265 -8.85 15.56 11.22
CA SER A 265 -9.16 16.60 10.24
C SER A 265 -9.10 16.05 8.82
N ILE A 266 -10.14 16.30 8.02
CA ILE A 266 -10.17 16.02 6.58
C ILE A 266 -10.18 17.36 5.84
N VAL A 267 -9.21 17.56 4.95
CA VAL A 267 -9.06 18.76 4.14
C VAL A 267 -9.30 18.43 2.66
N LEU A 268 -10.31 19.05 2.07
CA LEU A 268 -10.54 19.05 0.63
C LEU A 268 -9.72 20.18 0.00
N LEU A 269 -8.69 19.80 -0.74
CA LEU A 269 -7.71 20.71 -1.33
C LEU A 269 -8.14 21.16 -2.74
N ARG A 270 -7.65 22.33 -3.14
CA ARG A 270 -7.74 22.84 -4.52
C ARG A 270 -6.93 21.97 -5.50
N ARG A 271 -7.07 22.22 -6.80
CA ARG A 271 -6.11 21.69 -7.81
C ARG A 271 -4.84 22.52 -7.84
N ASN A 272 -3.75 21.93 -8.32
CA ASN A 272 -2.52 22.65 -8.57
C ASN A 272 -2.76 23.76 -9.60
N LEU A 273 -2.39 25.00 -9.26
CA LEU A 273 -2.70 26.17 -10.10
C LEU A 273 -1.82 26.28 -11.36
N THR A 274 -0.74 25.49 -11.47
CA THR A 274 0.21 25.55 -12.58
C THR A 274 -0.07 24.50 -13.65
N ASN A 275 -0.40 23.27 -13.27
CA ASN A 275 -0.60 22.15 -14.20
C ASN A 275 -1.98 21.48 -14.09
N ASP A 276 -2.88 22.01 -13.23
CA ASP A 276 -4.22 21.49 -12.96
C ASP A 276 -4.27 20.04 -12.42
N LEU A 277 -3.13 19.51 -11.95
CA LEU A 277 -3.08 18.20 -11.30
C LEU A 277 -3.71 18.24 -9.91
N LEU A 278 -4.13 17.07 -9.44
CA LEU A 278 -4.67 16.89 -8.10
C LEU A 278 -3.55 16.84 -7.05
N ILE A 279 -3.76 17.46 -5.89
CA ILE A 279 -2.79 17.50 -4.79
C ILE A 279 -3.10 16.36 -3.81
N LEU A 280 -2.06 15.67 -3.35
CA LEU A 280 -2.12 14.77 -2.19
C LEU A 280 -1.35 15.41 -1.03
N GLY A 281 -2.06 15.76 0.03
CA GLY A 281 -1.48 16.31 1.26
C GLY A 281 -1.02 15.25 2.25
N GLY A 282 -1.47 14.00 2.10
CA GLY A 282 -1.15 12.90 3.00
C GLY A 282 -2.41 12.25 3.58
N VAL A 283 -2.28 10.98 3.94
CA VAL A 283 -3.33 10.17 4.58
C VAL A 283 -2.68 9.30 5.64
N GLY A 284 -3.16 9.43 6.87
CA GLY A 284 -2.76 8.58 7.99
C GLY A 284 -3.88 8.52 9.02
N GLY A 285 -3.62 8.01 10.21
CA GLY A 285 -4.60 7.88 11.29
C GLY A 285 -4.90 9.17 12.08
N LYS A 286 -4.37 10.34 11.67
CA LYS A 286 -4.58 11.62 12.37
C LYS A 286 -5.09 12.78 11.51
N SER A 287 -4.78 12.80 10.22
CA SER A 287 -5.32 13.80 9.29
C SER A 287 -5.20 13.35 7.84
N LEU A 288 -6.10 13.88 7.02
CA LEU A 288 -6.20 13.63 5.59
C LEU A 288 -6.24 14.96 4.84
N GLY A 289 -5.44 15.11 3.78
CA GLY A 289 -5.58 16.17 2.80
C GLY A 289 -5.56 15.60 1.38
N ILE A 290 -6.60 15.90 0.60
CA ILE A 290 -6.72 15.39 -0.77
C ILE A 290 -7.48 16.38 -1.66
N SER A 291 -6.99 16.58 -2.88
CA SER A 291 -7.77 17.17 -3.97
C SER A 291 -8.53 16.08 -4.70
N PHE A 292 -9.74 16.43 -5.11
CA PHE A 292 -10.69 15.46 -5.64
C PHE A 292 -11.34 16.00 -6.92
N ASP A 293 -11.35 15.22 -8.00
CA ASP A 293 -12.18 15.55 -9.18
C ASP A 293 -13.52 14.84 -9.10
N ILE A 294 -14.56 15.61 -8.79
CA ILE A 294 -15.90 15.06 -8.60
C ILE A 294 -16.50 14.52 -9.91
N GLN A 295 -15.98 14.96 -11.06
CA GLN A 295 -16.48 14.56 -12.37
C GLN A 295 -15.82 13.28 -12.90
N SER A 296 -14.83 12.74 -12.19
CA SER A 296 -14.13 11.51 -12.56
C SER A 296 -14.59 10.34 -11.70
N GLY A 297 -14.98 9.23 -12.32
CA GLY A 297 -15.37 8.02 -11.61
C GLY A 297 -14.22 7.42 -10.79
N ASP A 298 -13.01 7.36 -11.37
CA ASP A 298 -11.80 6.84 -10.71
C ASP A 298 -11.44 7.62 -9.44
N GLU A 299 -11.75 8.91 -9.45
CA GLU A 299 -11.48 9.78 -8.32
C GLU A 299 -12.40 9.48 -7.14
N TRP A 300 -13.63 9.00 -7.38
CA TRP A 300 -14.50 8.56 -6.29
C TRP A 300 -13.97 7.30 -5.60
N PHE A 301 -13.39 6.37 -6.37
CA PHE A 301 -12.68 5.22 -5.81
C PHE A 301 -11.45 5.67 -5.02
N THR A 302 -10.70 6.64 -5.54
CA THR A 302 -9.52 7.18 -4.85
C THR A 302 -9.90 7.88 -3.54
N PHE A 303 -10.96 8.68 -3.54
CA PHE A 303 -11.49 9.30 -2.33
C PHE A 303 -11.95 8.24 -1.32
N SER A 304 -12.66 7.21 -1.76
CA SER A 304 -13.09 6.10 -0.91
C SER A 304 -11.89 5.33 -0.32
N ASN A 305 -10.88 5.03 -1.13
CA ASN A 305 -9.65 4.37 -0.68
C ASN A 305 -8.91 5.20 0.38
N THR A 306 -8.91 6.51 0.18
CA THR A 306 -8.28 7.44 1.11
C THR A 306 -9.05 7.54 2.43
N LEU A 307 -10.39 7.49 2.39
CA LEU A 307 -11.20 7.35 3.60
C LEU A 307 -10.95 6.02 4.30
N TYR A 308 -10.87 4.90 3.57
CA TYR A 308 -10.54 3.59 4.16
C TYR A 308 -9.24 3.68 4.98
N HIS A 309 -8.17 4.23 4.40
CA HIS A 309 -6.88 4.39 5.10
C HIS A 309 -6.98 5.32 6.30
N ALA A 310 -7.73 6.42 6.22
CA ALA A 310 -7.99 7.29 7.37
C ALA A 310 -8.67 6.53 8.53
N PHE A 311 -9.69 5.71 8.23
CA PHE A 311 -10.39 4.90 9.23
C PHE A 311 -9.53 3.76 9.78
N PHE A 312 -8.86 3.00 8.91
CA PHE A 312 -8.01 1.89 9.29
C PHE A 312 -6.87 2.38 10.19
N ASP A 313 -6.11 3.36 9.71
CA ASP A 313 -4.93 3.84 10.40
C ASP A 313 -5.31 4.57 11.68
N SER A 314 -6.51 5.17 11.79
CA SER A 314 -6.93 5.82 13.05
C SER A 314 -7.28 4.83 14.17
N LYS A 315 -7.49 3.55 13.84
CA LYS A 315 -8.03 2.54 14.76
C LYS A 315 -7.07 1.39 15.03
N ILE A 316 -6.36 0.92 14.01
CA ILE A 316 -5.51 -0.28 14.09
C ILE A 316 -4.04 0.13 14.17
N LYS A 317 -3.38 -0.23 15.27
CA LYS A 317 -1.98 0.12 15.58
C LYS A 317 -0.99 -1.03 15.38
N ALA A 318 -1.35 -2.06 14.62
CA ALA A 318 -0.43 -3.16 14.38
C ALA A 318 0.64 -2.75 13.35
N MET A 319 1.89 -2.64 13.79
CA MET A 319 3.02 -2.25 12.95
C MET A 319 3.21 -3.22 11.79
N ASN A 320 3.16 -4.51 12.09
CA ASN A 320 3.48 -5.56 11.13
C ASN A 320 2.47 -5.74 9.99
N LEU A 321 1.35 -5.00 9.99
CA LEU A 321 0.42 -4.90 8.85
C LEU A 321 0.84 -3.85 7.81
N HIS A 322 1.68 -2.89 8.21
CA HIS A 322 2.14 -1.79 7.36
C HIS A 322 3.43 -2.15 6.59
N PHE A 323 3.92 -3.38 6.76
CA PHE A 323 5.17 -3.85 6.16
C PHE A 323 5.02 -5.29 5.63
N PRO A 324 5.79 -5.66 4.58
CA PRO A 324 6.00 -7.05 4.22
C PRO A 324 6.42 -7.90 5.43
N PRO A 325 5.94 -9.15 5.57
CA PRO A 325 5.15 -9.92 4.60
C PRO A 325 3.63 -9.89 4.83
N ASN A 326 3.07 -8.89 5.54
CA ASN A 326 1.62 -8.82 5.77
C ASN A 326 0.96 -7.60 5.09
N LEU A 327 1.65 -6.96 4.16
CA LEU A 327 1.16 -5.73 3.51
C LEU A 327 -0.09 -6.02 2.65
N TRP A 328 -0.20 -7.24 2.13
CA TRP A 328 -1.34 -7.72 1.36
C TRP A 328 -2.64 -7.63 2.12
N LEU A 329 -2.63 -7.83 3.44
CA LEU A 329 -3.87 -7.74 4.22
C LEU A 329 -4.32 -6.29 4.29
N TYR A 330 -3.38 -5.37 4.57
CA TYR A 330 -3.66 -3.94 4.63
C TYR A 330 -4.16 -3.38 3.30
N LYS A 331 -3.44 -3.65 2.19
CA LYS A 331 -3.82 -3.21 0.84
C LYS A 331 -5.04 -3.96 0.28
N GLY A 332 -5.13 -5.26 0.55
CA GLY A 332 -6.21 -6.12 0.07
C GLY A 332 -7.56 -5.76 0.67
N LEU A 333 -7.60 -5.52 1.99
CA LEU A 333 -8.80 -5.02 2.64
C LEU A 333 -9.21 -3.64 2.10
N ALA A 334 -8.24 -2.76 1.78
CA ALA A 334 -8.53 -1.49 1.14
C ALA A 334 -9.30 -1.69 -0.18
N SER A 335 -8.74 -2.48 -1.10
CA SER A 335 -9.37 -2.80 -2.38
C SER A 335 -10.76 -3.43 -2.21
N TYR A 336 -10.87 -4.42 -1.29
CA TYR A 336 -12.14 -5.11 -1.02
C TYR A 336 -13.23 -4.15 -0.53
N TYR A 337 -12.93 -3.29 0.45
CA TYR A 337 -13.91 -2.38 1.01
C TYR A 337 -14.23 -1.22 0.07
N VAL A 338 -13.26 -0.76 -0.73
CA VAL A 338 -13.45 0.26 -1.76
C VAL A 338 -14.40 -0.22 -2.84
N ASP A 339 -14.21 -1.43 -3.37
CA ASP A 339 -15.12 -2.02 -4.36
C ASP A 339 -16.55 -2.11 -3.81
N LYS A 340 -16.72 -2.57 -2.56
CA LYS A 340 -18.04 -2.64 -1.91
C LYS A 340 -18.66 -1.27 -1.62
N SER A 341 -17.84 -0.27 -1.28
CA SER A 341 -18.29 1.09 -1.01
C SER A 341 -18.92 1.77 -2.23
N ALA A 342 -18.61 1.32 -3.44
CA ALA A 342 -19.15 1.91 -4.66
C ALA A 342 -20.68 1.81 -4.75
N SER A 343 -21.29 0.81 -4.10
CA SER A 343 -22.75 0.70 -3.95
C SER A 343 -23.39 1.88 -3.21
N GLN A 344 -22.60 2.62 -2.42
CA GLN A 344 -23.03 3.78 -1.64
C GLN A 344 -23.04 5.06 -2.46
N ILE A 345 -22.43 5.03 -3.65
CA ILE A 345 -22.46 6.13 -4.60
C ILE A 345 -23.82 6.12 -5.32
N PRO A 346 -24.58 7.23 -5.31
CA PRO A 346 -25.89 7.28 -5.95
C PRO A 346 -25.84 6.84 -7.42
N ALA A 347 -26.85 6.10 -7.89
CA ALA A 347 -26.90 5.60 -9.27
C ALA A 347 -26.78 6.74 -10.31
N THR A 348 -27.34 7.92 -10.01
CA THR A 348 -27.21 9.14 -10.82
C THR A 348 -25.75 9.55 -11.00
N VAL A 349 -24.98 9.56 -9.90
CA VAL A 349 -23.54 9.87 -9.90
C VAL A 349 -22.75 8.77 -10.60
N ARG A 350 -23.09 7.50 -10.35
CA ARG A 350 -22.41 6.35 -10.98
C ARG A 350 -22.54 6.34 -12.49
N SER A 351 -23.75 6.55 -13.00
CA SER A 351 -24.02 6.61 -14.43
C SER A 351 -23.40 7.87 -15.07
N LYS A 352 -23.52 9.04 -14.42
CA LYS A 352 -23.00 10.31 -14.94
C LYS A 352 -21.48 10.35 -15.10
N TYR A 353 -20.74 9.69 -14.20
CA TYR A 353 -19.28 9.75 -14.15
C TYR A 353 -18.59 8.42 -14.48
N GLY A 354 -19.31 7.45 -15.06
CA GLY A 354 -18.73 6.21 -15.57
C GLY A 354 -18.20 5.27 -14.48
N ILE A 355 -18.74 5.30 -13.26
CA ILE A 355 -18.29 4.45 -12.15
C ILE A 355 -18.69 2.98 -12.38
N GLU A 356 -19.74 2.74 -13.16
CA GLU A 356 -20.28 1.40 -13.42
C GLU A 356 -19.31 0.48 -14.17
N THR A 357 -18.41 1.02 -15.00
CA THR A 357 -17.45 0.22 -15.78
C THR A 357 -16.34 -0.38 -14.93
N ASN A 358 -15.98 0.24 -13.80
CA ASN A 358 -14.94 -0.25 -12.90
C ASN A 358 -15.43 -1.34 -11.93
N LEU A 359 -16.74 -1.60 -11.91
CA LEU A 359 -17.39 -2.53 -10.99
C LEU A 359 -17.73 -3.87 -11.62
N ASN A 360 -17.07 -4.27 -12.72
CA ASN A 360 -17.27 -5.60 -13.29
C ASN A 360 -16.28 -6.62 -12.68
N PRO A 361 -16.66 -7.37 -11.64
CA PRO A 361 -15.77 -8.32 -10.99
C PRO A 361 -15.41 -9.50 -11.92
N GLU A 362 -16.24 -9.81 -12.93
CA GLU A 362 -15.95 -10.85 -13.93
C GLU A 362 -14.70 -10.51 -14.73
N ASN A 363 -14.54 -9.25 -15.17
CA ASN A 363 -13.37 -8.82 -15.94
C ASN A 363 -12.09 -8.88 -15.09
N LYS A 364 -12.15 -8.49 -13.81
CA LYS A 364 -11.00 -8.62 -12.89
C LYS A 364 -10.65 -10.10 -12.67
N TYR A 365 -11.67 -10.96 -12.54
CA TYR A 365 -11.48 -12.38 -12.31
C TYR A 365 -10.93 -13.10 -13.55
N ASP A 366 -11.32 -12.69 -14.76
CA ASP A 366 -10.74 -13.19 -16.01
C ASP A 366 -9.22 -12.94 -16.06
N ILE A 367 -8.81 -11.71 -15.74
CA ILE A 367 -7.40 -11.32 -15.66
C ILE A 367 -6.68 -12.16 -14.61
N TYR A 368 -7.23 -12.24 -13.40
CA TYR A 368 -6.65 -13.06 -12.33
C TYR A 368 -6.46 -14.51 -12.78
N LEU A 369 -7.52 -15.15 -13.31
CA LEU A 369 -7.51 -16.57 -13.66
C LEU A 369 -6.54 -16.87 -14.81
N TYR A 370 -6.58 -16.08 -15.88
CA TYR A 370 -5.72 -16.28 -17.04
C TYR A 370 -4.24 -16.06 -16.68
N PHE A 371 -3.90 -14.94 -16.05
CA PHE A 371 -2.49 -14.60 -15.80
C PHE A 371 -1.88 -15.39 -14.64
N ALA A 372 -2.65 -15.77 -13.61
CA ALA A 372 -2.16 -16.67 -12.55
C ALA A 372 -1.74 -18.04 -13.08
N LEU A 373 -2.36 -18.51 -14.17
CA LEU A 373 -2.12 -19.82 -14.78
C LEU A 373 -1.19 -19.76 -15.99
N LYS A 374 -1.13 -18.62 -16.69
CA LYS A 374 -0.29 -18.44 -17.89
C LYS A 374 1.13 -17.99 -17.56
N GLU A 375 1.30 -17.10 -16.58
CA GLU A 375 2.56 -16.38 -16.34
C GLU A 375 3.23 -16.81 -15.02
N PRO A 376 4.27 -17.66 -15.06
CA PRO A 376 4.92 -18.16 -13.85
C PRO A 376 5.55 -17.07 -12.99
N LEU A 377 5.99 -15.95 -13.59
CA LEU A 377 6.55 -14.82 -12.84
C LEU A 377 5.53 -14.19 -11.89
N LEU A 378 4.22 -14.37 -12.12
CA LEU A 378 3.17 -13.84 -11.26
C LEU A 378 2.79 -14.77 -10.09
N LYS A 379 3.42 -15.96 -10.01
CA LYS A 379 3.25 -16.88 -8.88
C LYS A 379 4.06 -16.41 -7.66
N VAL A 380 3.58 -15.33 -7.05
CA VAL A 380 4.17 -14.71 -5.87
C VAL A 380 3.31 -14.90 -4.62
N SER A 381 3.96 -14.81 -3.46
CA SER A 381 3.36 -15.04 -2.14
C SER A 381 3.65 -13.87 -1.18
N PRO A 382 3.03 -13.84 0.02
CA PRO A 382 3.33 -12.84 1.04
C PRO A 382 4.83 -12.73 1.37
N ALA A 383 5.57 -13.83 1.31
CA ALA A 383 7.02 -13.84 1.57
C ALA A 383 7.84 -13.07 0.51
N ASN A 384 7.26 -12.82 -0.67
CA ASN A 384 7.92 -12.12 -1.77
C ASN A 384 7.67 -10.61 -1.75
N GLU A 385 6.75 -10.09 -0.93
CA GLU A 385 6.26 -8.70 -0.99
C GLU A 385 7.35 -7.63 -0.93
N GLU A 386 8.46 -7.91 -0.26
CA GLU A 386 9.58 -6.97 -0.13
C GLU A 386 10.37 -6.78 -1.44
N TYR A 387 10.34 -7.79 -2.33
CA TYR A 387 11.17 -7.86 -3.52
C TYR A 387 10.37 -8.09 -4.80
N MET A 388 9.04 -7.90 -4.76
CA MET A 388 8.20 -8.01 -5.94
C MET A 388 8.57 -6.94 -6.96
N LEU A 389 8.70 -7.35 -8.23
CA LEU A 389 8.74 -6.43 -9.36
C LEU A 389 7.42 -5.64 -9.47
N ALA A 390 7.44 -4.49 -10.12
CA ALA A 390 6.27 -3.64 -10.34
C ALA A 390 5.09 -4.42 -10.95
N ALA A 391 5.36 -5.25 -11.96
CA ALA A 391 4.35 -6.12 -12.58
C ALA A 391 3.78 -7.17 -11.62
N GLN A 392 4.63 -7.77 -10.78
CA GLN A 392 4.19 -8.72 -9.75
C GLN A 392 3.36 -8.04 -8.68
N SER A 393 3.80 -6.87 -8.21
CA SER A 393 3.08 -6.07 -7.22
C SER A 393 1.71 -5.64 -7.74
N ASP A 394 1.62 -5.15 -8.99
CA ASP A 394 0.35 -4.78 -9.62
C ASP A 394 -0.61 -5.96 -9.64
N PHE A 395 -0.20 -7.10 -10.23
CA PHE A 395 -1.03 -8.29 -10.30
C PHE A 395 -1.45 -8.79 -8.91
N TYR A 396 -0.50 -8.84 -7.98
CA TYR A 396 -0.72 -9.38 -6.64
C TYR A 396 -1.74 -8.57 -5.85
N TYR A 397 -1.57 -7.24 -5.76
CA TYR A 397 -2.46 -6.39 -4.95
C TYR A 397 -3.77 -6.02 -5.65
N ASN A 398 -3.79 -5.91 -6.96
CA ASN A 398 -4.98 -5.44 -7.70
C ASN A 398 -5.88 -6.57 -8.21
N TYR A 399 -5.33 -7.78 -8.42
CA TYR A 399 -6.08 -8.89 -9.00
C TYR A 399 -6.12 -10.12 -8.09
N LYS A 400 -5.00 -10.57 -7.52
CA LYS A 400 -5.00 -11.80 -6.70
C LYS A 400 -5.56 -11.60 -5.29
N VAL A 401 -4.97 -10.69 -4.53
CA VAL A 401 -5.28 -10.49 -3.11
C VAL A 401 -6.75 -10.12 -2.86
N PRO A 402 -7.42 -9.27 -3.65
CA PRO A 402 -8.83 -8.96 -3.42
C PRO A 402 -9.74 -10.20 -3.45
N PHE A 403 -9.49 -11.15 -4.37
CA PHE A 403 -10.23 -12.41 -4.40
C PHE A 403 -9.89 -13.32 -3.22
N VAL A 404 -8.64 -13.32 -2.75
CA VAL A 404 -8.28 -14.03 -1.53
C VAL A 404 -9.04 -13.46 -0.32
N ILE A 405 -9.11 -12.14 -0.18
CA ILE A 405 -9.89 -11.48 0.89
C ILE A 405 -11.37 -11.85 0.79
N GLU A 406 -11.94 -11.87 -0.42
CA GLU A 406 -13.33 -12.28 -0.62
C GLU A 406 -13.55 -13.76 -0.26
N ALA A 407 -12.62 -14.65 -0.61
CA ALA A 407 -12.66 -16.05 -0.21
C ALA A 407 -12.63 -16.21 1.32
N ILE A 408 -11.75 -15.47 2.00
CA ILE A 408 -11.68 -15.46 3.46
C ILE A 408 -13.02 -15.01 4.06
N GLU A 409 -13.57 -13.88 3.61
CA GLU A 409 -14.83 -13.35 4.13
C GLU A 409 -16.01 -14.31 3.89
N ASN A 410 -16.09 -14.91 2.70
CA ASN A 410 -17.14 -15.87 2.37
C ASN A 410 -17.03 -17.17 3.19
N MET A 411 -15.82 -17.69 3.38
CA MET A 411 -15.58 -18.86 4.22
C MET A 411 -15.87 -18.56 5.69
N ALA A 412 -15.36 -17.45 6.21
CA ALA A 412 -15.59 -17.02 7.59
C ALA A 412 -17.09 -16.78 7.85
N GLN A 413 -17.82 -16.14 6.92
CA GLN A 413 -19.26 -15.92 7.05
C GLN A 413 -20.05 -17.24 7.09
N LYS A 414 -19.64 -18.26 6.33
CA LYS A 414 -20.27 -19.60 6.41
C LYS A 414 -20.06 -20.27 7.77
N ILE A 415 -18.93 -19.99 8.43
CA ILE A 415 -18.58 -20.55 9.75
C ILE A 415 -19.27 -19.78 10.88
N SER A 416 -19.19 -18.44 10.86
CA SER A 416 -19.63 -17.58 11.98
C SER A 416 -21.06 -17.07 11.85
N GLY A 417 -21.61 -17.03 10.63
CA GLY A 417 -22.88 -16.37 10.32
C GLY A 417 -22.82 -14.84 10.28
N THR A 418 -21.64 -14.23 10.46
CA THR A 418 -21.45 -12.77 10.46
C THR A 418 -20.63 -12.30 9.26
N SER A 419 -20.76 -11.02 8.88
CA SER A 419 -19.94 -10.38 7.84
C SER A 419 -18.75 -9.64 8.44
N ASP A 420 -17.82 -9.21 7.58
CA ASP A 420 -16.69 -8.34 7.95
C ASP A 420 -15.77 -8.99 9.01
N ASN A 421 -15.57 -10.30 8.91
CA ASN A 421 -14.94 -11.10 9.95
C ASN A 421 -13.47 -10.72 10.16
N LEU A 422 -12.72 -10.47 9.07
CA LEU A 422 -11.33 -10.02 9.15
C LEU A 422 -11.24 -8.68 9.87
N LEU A 423 -12.04 -7.71 9.43
CA LEU A 423 -12.03 -6.37 10.04
C LEU A 423 -12.44 -6.43 11.51
N ASN A 424 -13.50 -7.18 11.84
CA ASN A 424 -13.97 -7.36 13.21
C ASN A 424 -12.89 -7.96 14.11
N VAL A 425 -12.16 -8.97 13.63
CA VAL A 425 -11.04 -9.55 14.39
C VAL A 425 -9.88 -8.58 14.52
N LEU A 426 -9.49 -7.86 13.47
CA LEU A 426 -8.45 -6.83 13.55
C LEU A 426 -8.82 -5.73 14.56
N MET A 427 -10.10 -5.35 14.63
CA MET A 427 -10.61 -4.39 15.60
C MET A 427 -10.54 -4.91 17.04
N LYS A 428 -10.63 -6.23 17.30
CA LYS A 428 -10.37 -6.79 18.64
C LYS A 428 -8.91 -6.61 19.08
N TYR A 429 -7.98 -6.66 18.12
CA TYR A 429 -6.53 -6.54 18.37
C TYR A 429 -5.99 -5.13 18.09
N SER A 430 -6.86 -4.12 17.96
CA SER A 430 -6.52 -2.81 17.42
C SER A 430 -5.48 -2.03 18.25
N ASN A 431 -5.38 -2.34 19.55
CA ASN A 431 -4.44 -1.72 20.48
C ASN A 431 -3.09 -2.42 20.58
N LEU A 432 -2.90 -3.55 19.89
CA LEU A 432 -1.62 -4.25 19.89
C LEU A 432 -0.68 -3.64 18.84
N ASP A 433 0.60 -3.51 19.20
CA ASP A 433 1.65 -3.10 18.27
C ASP A 433 1.98 -4.19 17.24
N THR A 434 1.62 -5.45 17.55
CA THR A 434 1.82 -6.60 16.66
C THR A 434 0.64 -7.54 16.69
N ILE A 435 0.40 -8.15 15.53
CA ILE A 435 -0.64 -9.14 15.35
C ILE A 435 -0.03 -10.44 14.83
N ASN A 436 -0.40 -11.58 15.43
CA ASN A 436 -0.04 -12.88 14.88
C ASN A 436 -1.09 -13.30 13.84
N PHE A 437 -0.71 -13.21 12.57
CA PHE A 437 -1.62 -13.51 11.46
C PHE A 437 -2.07 -14.97 11.45
N ALA A 438 -1.20 -15.93 11.77
CA ALA A 438 -1.58 -17.35 11.83
C ALA A 438 -2.67 -17.61 12.89
N VAL A 439 -2.58 -16.91 14.04
CA VAL A 439 -3.60 -16.98 15.09
C VAL A 439 -4.92 -16.38 14.61
N ILE A 440 -4.88 -15.20 13.98
CA ILE A 440 -6.08 -14.57 13.40
C ILE A 440 -6.76 -15.51 12.41
N MET A 441 -6.01 -16.02 11.44
CA MET A 441 -6.57 -16.87 10.40
C MET A 441 -7.15 -18.16 10.96
N THR A 442 -6.50 -18.76 11.95
CA THR A 442 -7.04 -19.94 12.64
C THR A 442 -8.31 -19.59 13.41
N GLU A 443 -8.38 -18.41 14.06
CA GLU A 443 -9.58 -17.94 14.77
C GLU A 443 -10.79 -17.78 13.82
N ILE A 444 -10.57 -17.24 12.61
CA ILE A 444 -11.67 -16.96 11.67
C ILE A 444 -12.02 -18.13 10.73
N LEU A 445 -11.07 -19.00 10.40
CA LEU A 445 -11.25 -20.04 9.37
C LEU A 445 -11.11 -21.47 9.90
N GLY A 446 -10.48 -21.68 11.06
CA GLY A 446 -10.18 -23.02 11.56
C GLY A 446 -9.40 -23.86 10.54
N GLU A 447 -9.95 -25.02 10.17
CA GLU A 447 -9.32 -25.95 9.22
C GLU A 447 -9.23 -25.41 7.78
N GLU A 448 -10.05 -24.41 7.42
CA GLU A 448 -10.06 -23.81 6.08
C GLU A 448 -8.86 -22.88 5.81
N GLU A 449 -8.06 -22.55 6.84
CA GLU A 449 -6.87 -21.71 6.73
C GLU A 449 -5.86 -22.22 5.69
N ALA A 450 -5.72 -23.55 5.58
CA ALA A 450 -4.79 -24.18 4.66
C ALA A 450 -5.11 -23.86 3.19
N LYS A 451 -6.40 -23.73 2.82
CA LYS A 451 -6.81 -23.37 1.46
C LYS A 451 -6.41 -21.94 1.13
N ILE A 452 -6.58 -21.02 2.08
CA ILE A 452 -6.17 -19.62 1.90
C ILE A 452 -4.65 -19.51 1.71
N ARG A 453 -3.87 -20.31 2.45
CA ARG A 453 -2.42 -20.38 2.26
C ARG A 453 -2.05 -20.82 0.84
N ALA A 454 -2.74 -21.83 0.30
CA ALA A 454 -2.53 -22.30 -1.08
C ALA A 454 -2.90 -21.24 -2.13
N TYR A 455 -3.98 -20.47 -1.90
CA TYR A 455 -4.34 -19.34 -2.76
C TYR A 455 -3.28 -18.23 -2.72
N LEU A 456 -2.81 -17.86 -1.52
CA LEU A 456 -1.77 -16.84 -1.35
C LEU A 456 -0.44 -17.26 -1.98
N SER A 457 -0.04 -18.53 -1.90
CA SER A 457 1.18 -19.04 -2.52
C SER A 457 1.06 -19.21 -4.04
N GLY A 458 -0.17 -19.27 -4.57
CA GLY A 458 -0.43 -19.63 -5.97
C GLY A 458 -0.22 -21.12 -6.25
N GLU A 459 -0.20 -21.95 -5.21
CA GLU A 459 -0.32 -23.41 -5.34
C GLU A 459 -1.71 -23.83 -5.81
N ASP A 460 -2.71 -23.02 -5.49
CA ASP A 460 -4.09 -23.19 -5.92
C ASP A 460 -4.70 -21.85 -6.36
N ILE A 461 -5.87 -21.90 -6.98
CA ILE A 461 -6.61 -20.74 -7.51
C ILE A 461 -7.85 -20.50 -6.66
N VAL A 462 -8.14 -19.23 -6.37
CA VAL A 462 -9.40 -18.85 -5.71
C VAL A 462 -10.55 -19.23 -6.63
N PRO A 463 -11.49 -20.10 -6.23
CA PRO A 463 -12.60 -20.49 -7.08
C PRO A 463 -13.56 -19.33 -7.28
N PHE A 464 -14.34 -19.38 -8.35
CA PHE A 464 -15.39 -18.40 -8.61
C PHE A 464 -16.48 -18.52 -7.55
N LEU A 465 -16.81 -17.41 -6.87
CA LEU A 465 -17.65 -17.42 -5.65
C LEU A 465 -19.09 -16.94 -5.87
N TRP A 466 -19.48 -16.60 -7.10
CA TRP A 466 -20.82 -16.07 -7.42
C TRP A 466 -21.70 -17.08 -8.17
N ASP A 467 -23.03 -16.93 -8.05
CA ASP A 467 -24.01 -17.90 -8.58
C ASP A 467 -24.22 -17.81 -10.11
N LYS A 468 -23.65 -16.80 -10.78
CA LYS A 468 -23.90 -16.54 -12.20
C LYS A 468 -22.70 -16.96 -13.06
N ILE A 469 -22.91 -17.96 -13.91
CA ILE A 469 -21.95 -18.34 -14.95
C ILE A 469 -21.89 -17.21 -15.98
N LYS A 470 -20.68 -16.81 -16.38
CA LYS A 470 -20.45 -15.77 -17.39
C LYS A 470 -21.03 -16.22 -18.73
N GLU A 471 -21.82 -15.35 -19.37
CA GLU A 471 -22.19 -15.56 -20.77
C GLU A 471 -20.97 -15.27 -21.66
N PRO A 472 -20.58 -16.18 -22.57
CA PRO A 472 -19.34 -16.06 -23.31
C PRO A 472 -19.40 -14.91 -24.31
N LYS A 473 -18.69 -13.83 -24.01
CA LYS A 473 -18.30 -12.80 -24.98
C LYS A 473 -16.81 -12.95 -25.27
N ILE A 474 -16.51 -13.74 -26.30
CA ILE A 474 -15.15 -14.12 -26.66
C ILE A 474 -14.30 -12.87 -26.96
N GLU A 475 -14.82 -11.96 -27.78
CA GLU A 475 -14.12 -10.75 -28.22
C GLU A 475 -13.82 -9.80 -27.07
N GLU A 476 -14.79 -9.59 -26.17
CA GLU A 476 -14.61 -8.74 -24.98
C GLU A 476 -13.56 -9.33 -24.03
N THR A 477 -13.59 -10.65 -23.82
CA THR A 477 -12.62 -11.34 -22.97
C THR A 477 -11.21 -11.24 -23.55
N ILE A 478 -11.05 -11.49 -24.86
CA ILE A 478 -9.75 -11.37 -25.54
C ILE A 478 -9.22 -9.94 -25.46
N LEU A 479 -10.05 -8.94 -25.75
CA LEU A 479 -9.65 -7.54 -25.70
C LEU A 479 -9.17 -7.13 -24.30
N ASN A 480 -9.92 -7.49 -23.26
CA ASN A 480 -9.57 -7.16 -21.87
C ASN A 480 -8.25 -7.81 -21.45
N LEU A 481 -8.05 -9.08 -21.80
CA LEU A 481 -6.81 -9.81 -21.49
C LEU A 481 -5.62 -9.23 -22.28
N ASP A 482 -5.79 -8.87 -23.55
CA ASP A 482 -4.72 -8.27 -24.37
C ASP A 482 -4.31 -6.89 -23.87
N MET A 483 -5.29 -6.07 -23.46
CA MET A 483 -5.02 -4.76 -22.85
C MET A 483 -4.18 -4.90 -21.58
N TYR A 484 -4.52 -5.87 -20.71
CA TYR A 484 -3.73 -6.12 -19.51
C TYR A 484 -2.35 -6.71 -19.85
N GLU A 485 -2.24 -7.59 -20.85
CA GLU A 485 -0.95 -8.13 -21.29
C GLU A 485 0.02 -7.04 -21.75
N ARG A 486 -0.48 -6.03 -22.48
CA ARG A 486 0.33 -4.87 -22.91
C ARG A 486 0.81 -4.06 -21.71
N TYR A 487 -0.09 -3.80 -20.77
CA TYR A 487 0.24 -3.06 -19.55
C TYR A 487 1.26 -3.82 -18.68
N LEU A 488 1.03 -5.11 -18.46
CA LEU A 488 1.90 -6.00 -17.71
C LEU A 488 3.30 -6.10 -18.35
N THR A 489 3.34 -6.22 -19.68
CA THR A 489 4.60 -6.20 -20.44
C THR A 489 5.37 -4.90 -20.18
N LEU A 490 4.70 -3.75 -20.29
CA LEU A 490 5.34 -2.45 -20.03
C LEU A 490 5.93 -2.39 -18.63
N LEU A 491 5.21 -2.87 -17.61
CA LEU A 491 5.71 -2.91 -16.24
C LEU A 491 6.96 -3.79 -16.11
N PHE A 492 6.95 -5.02 -16.65
CA PHE A 492 8.15 -5.87 -16.63
C PHE A 492 9.33 -5.23 -17.36
N GLN A 493 9.10 -4.51 -18.47
CA GLN A 493 10.16 -3.85 -19.22
C GLN A 493 10.87 -2.76 -18.41
N THR A 494 10.20 -2.15 -17.43
CA THR A 494 10.84 -1.13 -16.57
C THR A 494 11.96 -1.68 -15.69
N GLU A 495 11.95 -2.98 -15.38
CA GLU A 495 12.90 -3.62 -14.46
C GLU A 495 13.72 -4.74 -15.10
N LEU A 496 13.16 -5.45 -16.07
CA LEU A 496 13.80 -6.60 -16.76
C LEU A 496 14.34 -6.28 -18.16
N GLY A 497 14.10 -5.07 -18.69
CA GLY A 497 14.55 -4.68 -20.03
C GLY A 497 13.65 -5.24 -21.13
N GLU A 498 14.20 -6.02 -22.09
CA GLU A 498 13.45 -6.53 -23.26
C GLU A 498 12.49 -7.69 -22.90
N PHE A 499 11.46 -7.43 -22.11
CA PHE A 499 10.40 -8.42 -21.83
C PHE A 499 9.43 -8.52 -23.02
N PRO A 500 9.15 -9.72 -23.57
CA PRO A 500 8.37 -9.85 -24.80
C PRO A 500 6.87 -9.71 -24.56
N TYR A 501 6.24 -8.89 -25.42
CA TYR A 501 4.79 -8.82 -25.53
C TYR A 501 4.26 -10.08 -26.24
N ASP A 502 3.27 -10.73 -25.64
CA ASP A 502 2.67 -11.96 -26.16
C ASP A 502 1.15 -11.79 -26.39
N PRO A 503 0.72 -11.38 -27.60
CA PRO A 503 -0.65 -10.95 -27.84
C PRO A 503 -1.68 -12.04 -27.49
N VAL A 504 -2.78 -11.62 -26.88
CA VAL A 504 -3.87 -12.55 -26.56
C VAL A 504 -4.73 -12.73 -27.81
N ILE A 505 -4.62 -13.90 -28.43
CA ILE A 505 -5.37 -14.30 -29.62
C ILE A 505 -5.94 -15.70 -29.43
N LEU A 506 -7.09 -15.98 -30.03
CA LEU A 506 -7.74 -17.29 -30.00
C LEU A 506 -7.72 -17.92 -31.40
N LEU A 507 -7.27 -19.17 -31.49
CA LEU A 507 -7.40 -19.99 -32.70
C LEU A 507 -8.86 -20.39 -32.94
N GLU A 508 -9.18 -20.91 -34.13
CA GLU A 508 -10.51 -21.43 -34.41
C GLU A 508 -10.91 -22.49 -33.34
N PRO A 509 -11.98 -22.25 -32.54
CA PRO A 509 -12.26 -23.06 -31.35
C PRO A 509 -12.50 -24.55 -31.63
N LYS A 510 -13.16 -24.92 -32.73
CA LYS A 510 -13.45 -26.34 -33.02
C LYS A 510 -12.16 -27.10 -33.32
N SER A 511 -11.31 -26.51 -34.16
CA SER A 511 -10.02 -27.06 -34.56
C SER A 511 -9.07 -27.18 -33.36
N LEU A 512 -9.04 -26.16 -32.50
CA LEU A 512 -8.26 -26.18 -31.26
C LEU A 512 -8.75 -27.28 -30.31
N LEU A 513 -10.07 -27.46 -30.14
CA LEU A 513 -10.64 -28.53 -29.30
C LEU A 513 -10.30 -29.93 -29.81
N GLU A 514 -10.28 -30.14 -31.13
CA GLU A 514 -9.85 -31.41 -31.73
C GLU A 514 -8.36 -31.68 -31.47
N GLU A 515 -7.51 -30.66 -31.64
CA GLU A 515 -6.08 -30.79 -31.36
C GLU A 515 -5.84 -31.12 -29.88
N ILE A 516 -6.50 -30.39 -28.97
CA ILE A 516 -6.39 -30.61 -27.52
C ILE A 516 -6.71 -32.06 -27.15
N LYS A 517 -7.78 -32.63 -27.70
CA LYS A 517 -8.17 -34.04 -27.45
C LYS A 517 -7.09 -35.02 -27.90
N ASN A 518 -6.42 -34.74 -29.00
CA ASN A 518 -5.39 -35.61 -29.57
C ASN A 518 -4.03 -35.44 -28.87
N SER A 519 -3.75 -34.25 -28.35
CA SER A 519 -2.38 -33.84 -27.99
C SER A 519 -1.94 -34.16 -26.56
N LYS A 520 -2.78 -34.74 -25.68
CA LYS A 520 -2.44 -35.04 -24.26
C LYS A 520 -1.70 -33.88 -23.57
N ILE A 521 -2.21 -32.67 -23.75
CA ILE A 521 -1.66 -31.45 -23.14
C ILE A 521 -2.47 -31.06 -21.90
N SER A 522 -1.84 -30.34 -20.98
CA SER A 522 -2.46 -29.79 -19.78
C SER A 522 -1.72 -28.53 -19.36
N PHE A 523 -2.45 -27.49 -18.93
CA PHE A 523 -1.83 -26.30 -18.33
C PHE A 523 -1.75 -26.37 -16.80
N ALA A 524 -2.57 -27.19 -16.16
CA ALA A 524 -2.63 -27.36 -14.71
C ALA A 524 -3.15 -28.76 -14.33
N THR A 525 -3.46 -28.99 -13.05
CA THR A 525 -4.14 -30.21 -12.59
C THR A 525 -5.51 -30.36 -13.27
N GLN A 526 -6.05 -31.58 -13.30
CA GLN A 526 -7.38 -31.82 -13.89
C GLN A 526 -8.47 -31.00 -13.19
N GLU A 527 -8.41 -30.89 -11.87
CA GLU A 527 -9.36 -30.11 -11.06
C GLU A 527 -9.37 -28.63 -11.44
N ILE A 528 -8.19 -28.00 -11.57
CA ILE A 528 -8.09 -26.59 -11.99
C ILE A 528 -8.59 -26.42 -13.43
N GLN A 529 -8.27 -27.34 -14.33
CA GLN A 529 -8.74 -27.27 -15.73
C GLN A 529 -10.27 -27.36 -15.82
N GLU A 530 -10.90 -28.23 -15.04
CA GLU A 530 -12.36 -28.35 -14.95
C GLU A 530 -12.99 -27.09 -14.33
N MET A 531 -12.38 -26.54 -13.27
CA MET A 531 -12.81 -25.27 -12.66
C MET A 531 -12.80 -24.12 -13.66
N VAL A 532 -11.69 -23.94 -14.39
CA VAL A 532 -11.55 -22.89 -15.42
C VAL A 532 -12.59 -23.10 -16.52
N ARG A 533 -12.76 -24.33 -17.00
CA ARG A 533 -13.69 -24.65 -18.08
C ARG A 533 -15.15 -24.40 -17.68
N ASN A 534 -15.51 -24.71 -16.45
CA ASN A 534 -16.86 -24.48 -15.91
C ASN A 534 -17.15 -22.98 -15.73
N TYR A 535 -16.12 -22.18 -15.45
CA TYR A 535 -16.24 -20.72 -15.36
C TYR A 535 -16.29 -20.04 -16.74
N SER A 536 -15.32 -20.33 -17.60
CA SER A 536 -15.17 -19.70 -18.92
C SER A 536 -14.46 -20.61 -19.91
N GLU A 537 -15.20 -21.10 -20.91
CA GLU A 537 -14.63 -21.90 -22.00
C GLU A 537 -13.58 -21.11 -22.79
N THR A 538 -13.74 -19.79 -22.95
CA THR A 538 -12.75 -18.94 -23.63
C THR A 538 -11.41 -18.94 -22.91
N ILE A 539 -11.38 -18.76 -21.59
CA ILE A 539 -10.13 -18.76 -20.82
C ILE A 539 -9.49 -20.16 -20.85
N TYR A 540 -10.31 -21.20 -20.71
CA TYR A 540 -9.85 -22.59 -20.84
C TYR A 540 -9.14 -22.82 -22.19
N LEU A 541 -9.75 -22.40 -23.30
CA LEU A 541 -9.17 -22.54 -24.63
C LEU A 541 -7.86 -21.75 -24.77
N LEU A 542 -7.81 -20.51 -24.28
CA LEU A 542 -6.59 -19.69 -24.33
C LEU A 542 -5.43 -20.30 -23.54
N LEU A 543 -5.70 -20.87 -22.35
CA LEU A 543 -4.67 -21.55 -21.55
C LEU A 543 -4.21 -22.87 -22.19
N MET A 544 -5.15 -23.64 -22.76
CA MET A 544 -4.80 -24.85 -23.50
C MET A 544 -4.01 -24.54 -24.78
N GLN A 545 -4.32 -23.44 -25.45
CA GLN A 545 -3.55 -22.93 -26.59
C GLN A 545 -2.12 -22.58 -26.18
N ASN A 546 -1.92 -21.96 -25.01
CA ASN A 546 -0.58 -21.69 -24.48
C ASN A 546 0.21 -22.98 -24.22
N ALA A 547 -0.43 -23.99 -23.61
CA ALA A 547 0.17 -25.31 -23.41
C ALA A 547 0.50 -26.02 -24.74
N LEU A 548 -0.37 -25.89 -25.75
CA LEU A 548 -0.13 -26.41 -27.09
C LEU A 548 1.06 -25.72 -27.76
N ARG A 549 1.14 -24.38 -27.69
CA ARG A 549 2.28 -23.61 -28.21
C ARG A 549 3.58 -24.09 -27.58
N ALA A 550 3.61 -24.24 -26.26
CA ALA A 550 4.79 -24.75 -25.56
C ALA A 550 5.20 -26.13 -26.05
N LYS A 551 4.25 -27.06 -26.21
CA LYS A 551 4.52 -28.39 -26.77
C LYS A 551 5.11 -28.32 -28.19
N ILE A 552 4.56 -27.50 -29.07
CA ILE A 552 5.05 -27.29 -30.45
C ILE A 552 6.48 -26.74 -30.44
N CYS A 553 6.77 -25.83 -29.51
CA CYS A 553 8.10 -25.25 -29.28
C CYS A 553 9.05 -26.17 -28.49
N GLY A 554 8.65 -27.40 -28.19
CA GLY A 554 9.46 -28.39 -27.47
C GLY A 554 9.63 -28.12 -25.97
N GLN A 555 8.85 -27.21 -25.40
CA GLN A 555 8.89 -26.86 -23.99
C GLN A 555 7.95 -27.75 -23.18
N LYS A 556 8.46 -28.35 -22.10
CA LYS A 556 7.72 -29.29 -21.24
C LYS A 556 7.30 -28.70 -19.90
N ASP A 557 8.07 -27.73 -19.40
CA ASP A 557 7.84 -27.12 -18.10
C ASP A 557 7.26 -25.72 -18.28
N LEU A 558 5.95 -25.60 -18.13
CA LEU A 558 5.24 -24.33 -18.16
C LEU A 558 5.48 -23.49 -16.91
N SER A 559 6.06 -24.04 -15.84
CA SER A 559 6.33 -23.32 -14.59
C SER A 559 7.68 -22.58 -14.60
N ASN A 560 8.47 -22.74 -15.67
CA ASN A 560 9.75 -22.04 -15.82
C ASN A 560 9.52 -20.53 -15.99
N ALA A 561 10.14 -19.73 -15.12
CA ALA A 561 10.10 -18.26 -15.17
C ALA A 561 10.58 -17.66 -16.51
N GLU A 562 11.43 -18.36 -17.26
CA GLU A 562 11.95 -17.92 -18.55
C GLU A 562 11.09 -18.36 -19.74
N ILE A 563 10.01 -19.13 -19.51
CA ILE A 563 9.21 -19.73 -20.58
C ILE A 563 8.75 -18.70 -21.61
N ARG A 564 8.41 -17.49 -21.16
CA ARG A 564 7.95 -16.40 -22.00
C ARG A 564 9.02 -15.90 -22.97
N TYR A 565 10.27 -15.80 -22.54
CA TYR A 565 11.40 -15.48 -23.43
C TYR A 565 11.62 -16.59 -24.45
N VAL A 566 11.56 -17.85 -24.00
CA VAL A 566 11.78 -19.02 -24.87
C VAL A 566 10.70 -19.11 -25.95
N LEU A 567 9.42 -18.95 -25.61
CA LEU A 567 8.33 -19.03 -26.57
C LEU A 567 8.31 -17.88 -27.57
N ASN A 568 8.94 -16.75 -27.25
CA ASN A 568 8.99 -15.54 -28.08
C ASN A 568 10.36 -15.30 -28.73
N ASN A 569 11.23 -16.31 -28.80
CA ASN A 569 12.41 -16.23 -29.66
C ASN A 569 12.02 -16.43 -31.14
N SER A 570 12.89 -16.00 -32.07
CA SER A 570 12.59 -16.01 -33.51
C SER A 570 12.21 -17.41 -34.04
N GLU A 571 12.90 -18.46 -33.60
CA GLU A 571 12.64 -19.85 -34.03
C GLU A 571 11.25 -20.32 -33.58
N ASN A 572 10.88 -20.05 -32.33
CA ASN A 572 9.61 -20.49 -31.75
C ASN A 572 8.43 -19.65 -32.23
N ILE A 573 8.65 -18.36 -32.55
CA ILE A 573 7.67 -17.51 -33.22
C ILE A 573 7.35 -18.08 -34.62
N GLU A 574 8.37 -18.50 -35.38
CA GLU A 574 8.17 -19.10 -36.71
C GLU A 574 7.37 -20.40 -36.62
N LYS A 575 7.77 -21.33 -35.73
CA LYS A 575 7.01 -22.58 -35.48
C LYS A 575 5.55 -22.32 -35.12
N TRP A 576 5.29 -21.33 -34.27
CA TRP A 576 3.93 -20.99 -33.86
C TRP A 576 3.15 -20.37 -35.02
N THR A 577 3.74 -19.43 -35.76
CA THR A 577 3.10 -18.78 -36.92
C THR A 577 2.74 -19.79 -38.02
N ASP A 578 3.64 -20.74 -38.30
CA ASP A 578 3.40 -21.84 -39.23
C ASP A 578 2.25 -22.75 -38.78
N TYR A 579 2.06 -22.92 -37.48
CA TYR A 579 0.93 -23.66 -36.94
C TYR A 579 -0.37 -22.86 -37.04
N VAL A 580 -0.36 -21.59 -36.64
CA VAL A 580 -1.52 -20.69 -36.71
C VAL A 580 -2.06 -20.57 -38.14
N SER A 581 -1.18 -20.48 -39.14
CA SER A 581 -1.60 -20.40 -40.56
C SER A 581 -2.37 -21.62 -41.06
N LYS A 582 -2.18 -22.80 -40.44
CA LYS A 582 -2.89 -24.05 -40.78
C LYS A 582 -4.24 -24.17 -40.10
N VAL A 583 -4.37 -23.64 -38.88
CA VAL A 583 -5.55 -23.80 -38.03
C VAL A 583 -6.52 -22.62 -38.17
N GLY A 584 -6.01 -21.42 -38.47
CA GLY A 584 -6.80 -20.19 -38.56
C GLY A 584 -7.08 -19.55 -37.20
N LEU A 585 -7.37 -18.24 -37.23
CA LEU A 585 -7.72 -17.45 -36.04
C LEU A 585 -9.25 -17.29 -35.93
N TYR A 586 -9.74 -17.26 -34.69
CA TYR A 586 -11.12 -16.88 -34.41
C TYR A 586 -11.44 -15.49 -34.98
N GLY A 587 -12.61 -15.33 -35.61
CA GLY A 587 -13.02 -14.07 -36.24
C GLY A 587 -12.46 -13.83 -37.66
N SER A 588 -11.63 -14.75 -38.18
CA SER A 588 -11.17 -14.72 -39.58
C SER A 588 -12.19 -15.40 -40.48
N SER A 589 -13.24 -14.71 -40.90
CA SER A 589 -14.04 -15.17 -42.04
C SER A 589 -13.34 -14.76 -43.34
N GLU A 590 -13.17 -15.73 -44.25
CA GLU A 590 -12.77 -15.55 -45.64
C GLU A 590 -13.42 -14.30 -46.28
N GLY A 591 -12.59 -13.40 -46.81
CA GLY A 591 -13.04 -12.13 -47.35
C GLY A 591 -11.98 -11.37 -48.14
N SER A 592 -11.30 -12.04 -49.08
CA SER A 592 -10.60 -11.38 -50.19
C SER A 592 -10.33 -12.36 -51.35
N ASN A 593 -11.38 -12.58 -52.15
CA ASN A 593 -11.25 -12.69 -53.59
C ASN A 593 -12.04 -11.54 -54.22
#